data_AF-A0A2N6BHE3-F1
#
_entry.id   AF-A0A2N6BHE3-F1
#
_cell.length_a   1.000
_cell.length_b   1.000
_cell.length_c   1.000
_cell.angle_alpha   90.00
_cell.angle_beta   90.00
_cell.angle_gamma   90.00
#
_symmetry.space_group_name_H-M   'P 1'
#
loop_
_entity.id
_entity.type
_entity.pdbx_description
1 polymer ?
#
loop_
_entity_poly.entity_id
_entity_poly.type
_entity_poly.pdbx_seq_one_letter_code
_entity_poly.pdbx_strand_id
1 'polypeptide(L)'
;MSFFVRGEAREKSQRAFERVDVLAPITFRSLSGGILQPHSHGVVIDIAPDGIFVQTRTPPTADEWVGVDIDLIQLHEHIKAIGKIVRQTKNGFALKFGSRCVRLASVHSL
;
A
#
# COMPACT_ATOMS: atom_id res chain seq x y z
N MET A 1 34.84 2.55 -36.94
CA MET A 1 34.48 3.07 -35.59
C MET A 1 33.04 2.71 -35.35
N SER A 2 32.77 1.77 -34.44
CA SER A 2 31.42 1.27 -34.18
C SER A 2 31.05 1.65 -32.74
N PHE A 3 30.09 2.56 -32.60
CA PHE A 3 29.56 2.97 -31.30
C PHE A 3 28.48 1.96 -30.89
N PHE A 4 28.76 1.17 -29.85
CA PHE A 4 27.72 0.42 -29.14
C PHE A 4 27.02 1.37 -28.19
N VAL A 5 25.81 1.81 -28.55
CA VAL A 5 24.90 2.43 -27.58
C VAL A 5 24.41 1.31 -26.67
N ARG A 6 24.96 1.22 -25.46
CA ARG A 6 24.41 0.38 -24.37
C ARG A 6 22.99 0.85 -24.14
N GLY A 7 22.03 0.10 -24.66
CA GLY A 7 20.65 0.17 -24.18
C GLY A 7 20.66 -0.24 -22.72
N GLU A 8 20.49 0.73 -21.82
CA GLU A 8 20.12 0.43 -20.44
C GLU A 8 18.78 -0.29 -20.51
N ALA A 9 18.82 -1.61 -20.39
CA ALA A 9 17.63 -2.41 -20.17
C ALA A 9 17.02 -1.88 -18.86
N ARG A 10 15.96 -1.06 -18.98
CA ARG A 10 15.05 -0.82 -17.87
C ARG A 10 14.55 -2.19 -17.45
N GLU A 11 15.17 -2.73 -16.41
CA GLU A 11 14.75 -3.94 -15.74
C GLU A 11 13.28 -3.69 -15.38
N LYS A 12 12.36 -4.32 -16.14
CA LYS A 12 10.95 -4.33 -15.78
C LYS A 12 10.92 -5.07 -14.46
N SER A 13 10.89 -4.32 -13.35
CA SER A 13 10.72 -4.87 -12.01
C SER A 13 9.57 -5.87 -12.07
N GLN A 14 9.93 -7.15 -12.07
CA GLN A 14 8.97 -8.23 -12.08
C GLN A 14 8.39 -8.27 -10.67
N ARG A 15 7.07 -8.18 -10.56
CA ARG A 15 6.40 -8.29 -9.27
C ARG A 15 6.71 -9.68 -8.71
N ALA A 16 7.15 -9.74 -7.45
CA ALA A 16 7.49 -11.00 -6.78
C ALA A 16 6.25 -11.83 -6.41
N PHE A 17 5.09 -11.17 -6.32
CA PHE A 17 3.82 -11.78 -5.93
C PHE A 17 2.72 -11.44 -6.93
N GLU A 18 1.82 -12.40 -7.13
CA GLU A 18 0.53 -12.17 -7.76
C GLU A 18 -0.30 -11.22 -6.89
N ARG A 19 -1.04 -10.31 -7.52
CA ARG A 19 -1.91 -9.36 -6.82
C ARG A 19 -3.36 -9.74 -7.09
N VAL A 20 -4.17 -9.71 -6.05
CA VAL A 20 -5.60 -9.96 -6.12
C VAL A 20 -6.31 -8.62 -6.16
N ASP A 21 -7.20 -8.45 -7.14
CA ASP A 21 -8.07 -7.28 -7.21
C ASP A 21 -9.09 -7.35 -6.06
N VAL A 22 -9.19 -6.25 -5.31
CA VAL A 22 -10.08 -6.14 -4.15
C VAL A 22 -10.66 -4.73 -4.12
N LEU A 23 -11.86 -4.56 -3.58
CA LEU A 23 -12.41 -3.24 -3.28
C LEU A 23 -12.66 -3.14 -1.78
N ALA A 24 -11.67 -2.65 -1.05
CA ALA A 24 -11.73 -2.57 0.40
C ALA A 24 -11.56 -1.12 0.88
N PRO A 25 -12.45 -0.60 1.74
CA PRO A 25 -12.20 0.67 2.40
C PRO A 25 -10.93 0.58 3.26
N ILE A 26 -10.19 1.68 3.28
CA ILE A 26 -8.96 1.81 4.05
C ILE A 26 -8.90 3.19 4.69
N THR A 27 -8.44 3.21 5.94
CA THR A 27 -7.93 4.43 6.55
C THR A 27 -6.42 4.35 6.70
N PHE A 28 -5.74 5.47 6.52
CA PHE A 28 -4.29 5.52 6.62
C PHE A 28 -3.83 6.82 7.26
N ARG A 29 -2.69 6.76 7.94
CA ARG A 29 -2.05 7.93 8.56
C ARG A 29 -0.54 7.89 8.36
N SER A 30 0.03 9.04 8.10
CA SER A 30 1.48 9.20 8.12
C SER A 30 2.03 9.01 9.53
N LEU A 31 3.22 8.40 9.59
CA LEU A 31 4.01 8.25 10.81
C LEU A 31 5.17 9.26 10.87
N SER A 32 5.37 10.10 9.84
CA SER A 32 6.53 11.00 9.74
C SER A 32 6.36 12.32 10.51
N GLY A 33 5.13 12.72 10.83
CA GLY A 33 4.82 14.06 11.36
C GLY A 33 4.43 14.13 12.85
N GLY A 34 4.80 13.15 13.67
CA GLY A 34 4.40 13.13 15.09
C GLY A 34 2.97 12.64 15.32
N ILE A 35 2.55 12.62 16.60
CA ILE A 35 1.54 11.70 17.16
C ILE A 35 0.09 11.94 16.65
N LEU A 36 -0.20 13.02 15.93
CA LEU A 36 -1.60 13.45 15.64
C LEU A 36 -1.85 13.88 14.19
N GLN A 37 -1.43 13.08 13.20
CA GLN A 37 -1.95 13.29 11.84
C GLN A 37 -3.37 12.72 11.70
N PRO A 38 -4.31 13.46 11.07
CA PRO A 38 -5.65 12.96 10.82
C PRO A 38 -5.61 11.76 9.88
N HIS A 39 -6.48 10.78 10.13
CA HIS A 39 -6.67 9.68 9.20
C HIS A 39 -7.18 10.21 7.86
N SER A 40 -6.56 9.73 6.79
CA SER A 40 -7.03 9.89 5.43
C SER A 40 -7.76 8.62 4.99
N HIS A 41 -8.66 8.76 4.03
CA HIS A 41 -9.47 7.68 3.51
C HIS A 41 -9.09 7.32 2.08
N GLY A 42 -9.28 6.06 1.73
CA GLY A 42 -9.07 5.57 0.37
C GLY A 42 -9.78 4.24 0.15
N VAL A 43 -9.49 3.64 -1.01
CA VAL A 43 -9.94 2.31 -1.38
C VAL A 43 -8.73 1.50 -1.81
N VAL A 44 -8.51 0.35 -1.20
CA VAL A 44 -7.57 -0.65 -1.72
C VAL A 44 -8.19 -1.24 -2.98
N ILE A 45 -7.46 -1.18 -4.09
CA ILE A 45 -7.89 -1.74 -5.38
C ILE A 45 -7.21 -3.08 -5.69
N ASP A 46 -6.03 -3.30 -5.12
CA ASP A 46 -5.30 -4.56 -5.22
C ASP A 46 -4.50 -4.84 -3.93
N ILE A 47 -4.35 -6.12 -3.62
CA ILE A 47 -3.61 -6.60 -2.45
C ILE A 47 -2.71 -7.78 -2.82
N ALA A 48 -1.53 -7.81 -2.21
CA ALA A 48 -0.58 -8.91 -2.27
C ALA A 48 0.11 -9.07 -0.91
N PRO A 49 0.79 -10.20 -0.64
CA PRO A 49 1.49 -10.42 0.62
C PRO A 49 2.53 -9.35 0.96
N ASP A 50 3.11 -8.69 -0.05
CA ASP A 50 4.14 -7.67 0.11
C ASP A 50 3.61 -6.23 0.13
N GLY A 51 2.33 -6.00 -0.19
CA GLY A 51 1.82 -4.65 -0.25
C GLY A 51 0.45 -4.49 -0.91
N ILE A 52 0.02 -3.25 -1.02
CA ILE A 52 -1.29 -2.84 -1.55
C ILE A 52 -1.14 -1.65 -2.50
N PHE A 53 -2.12 -1.48 -3.39
CA PHE A 53 -2.35 -0.20 -4.06
C PHE A 53 -3.63 0.44 -3.53
N VAL A 54 -3.51 1.71 -3.12
CA VAL A 54 -4.61 2.49 -2.56
C VAL A 54 -4.95 3.63 -3.51
N GLN A 55 -6.21 3.70 -3.91
CA GLN A 55 -6.76 4.84 -4.62
C GLN A 55 -7.25 5.88 -3.60
N THR A 56 -6.79 7.12 -3.72
CA THR A 56 -7.17 8.24 -2.84
C THR A 56 -6.94 9.58 -3.54
N ARG A 57 -7.62 10.62 -3.07
CA ARG A 57 -7.47 12.00 -3.57
C ARG A 57 -6.23 12.70 -2.99
N THR A 58 -5.76 12.25 -1.82
CA THR A 58 -4.68 12.90 -1.07
C THR A 58 -3.62 11.86 -0.70
N PRO A 59 -2.85 11.36 -1.69
CA PRO A 59 -1.83 10.34 -1.43
C PRO A 59 -0.70 10.91 -0.55
N PRO A 60 -0.20 10.16 0.44
CA PRO A 60 0.99 10.53 1.21
C PRO A 60 2.23 10.68 0.34
N THR A 61 3.29 11.25 0.91
CA THR A 61 4.53 11.51 0.16
C THR A 61 5.27 10.20 -0.10
N ALA A 62 5.97 10.10 -1.23
CA ALA A 62 6.82 8.95 -1.50
C ALA A 62 7.88 8.77 -0.38
N ASP A 63 8.29 7.53 -0.15
CA ASP A 63 9.25 7.11 0.89
C ASP A 63 8.79 7.30 2.35
N GLU A 64 7.56 7.76 2.56
CA GLU A 64 6.96 7.91 3.88
C GLU A 64 6.53 6.57 4.48
N TRP A 65 6.63 6.44 5.80
CA TRP A 65 6.03 5.34 6.54
C TRP A 65 4.61 5.71 6.95
N VAL A 66 3.66 4.82 6.69
CA VAL A 66 2.25 5.02 7.02
C VAL A 66 1.70 3.80 7.76
N GLY A 67 0.83 4.06 8.74
CA GLY A 67 -0.04 3.04 9.32
C GLY A 67 -1.33 2.95 8.51
N VAL A 68 -1.80 1.73 8.26
CA VAL A 68 -3.04 1.47 7.52
C VAL A 68 -3.95 0.52 8.29
N ASP A 69 -5.24 0.78 8.16
CA ASP A 69 -6.34 -0.02 8.70
C ASP A 69 -7.28 -0.35 7.52
N ILE A 70 -7.37 -1.64 7.16
CA ILE A 70 -8.10 -2.12 5.97
C ILE A 70 -9.28 -2.98 6.41
N ASP A 71 -10.46 -2.65 5.92
CA ASP A 71 -11.70 -3.38 6.22
C ASP A 71 -12.06 -4.32 5.05
N LEU A 72 -11.80 -5.61 5.22
CA LEU A 72 -12.20 -6.66 4.29
C LEU A 72 -13.61 -7.15 4.66
N ILE A 73 -14.61 -6.32 4.36
CA ILE A 73 -16.01 -6.50 4.78
C ILE A 73 -16.55 -7.90 4.41
N GLN A 74 -16.30 -8.36 3.19
CA GLN A 74 -16.77 -9.66 2.69
C GLN A 74 -16.15 -10.86 3.44
N LEU A 75 -14.99 -10.66 4.06
CA LEU A 75 -14.29 -11.68 4.83
C LEU A 75 -14.49 -11.51 6.34
N HIS A 76 -15.23 -10.48 6.78
CA HIS A 76 -15.35 -10.10 8.20
C HIS A 76 -13.96 -9.95 8.87
N GLU A 77 -13.02 -9.32 8.15
CA GLU A 77 -11.65 -9.13 8.60
C GLU A 77 -11.23 -7.67 8.62
N HIS A 78 -10.42 -7.33 9.63
CA HIS A 78 -9.80 -6.02 9.76
C HIS A 78 -8.27 -6.18 9.83
N ILE A 79 -7.55 -5.64 8.85
CA ILE A 79 -6.09 -5.74 8.80
C ILE A 79 -5.46 -4.43 9.30
N LYS A 80 -4.48 -4.52 10.20
CA LYS A 80 -3.63 -3.38 10.58
C LYS A 80 -2.21 -3.62 10.11
N ALA A 81 -1.65 -2.68 9.37
CA ALA A 81 -0.29 -2.82 8.88
C ALA A 81 0.46 -1.49 8.93
N ILE A 82 1.78 -1.58 8.99
CA ILE A 82 2.66 -0.45 8.75
C ILE A 82 3.44 -0.74 7.48
N GLY A 83 3.54 0.24 6.59
CA GLY A 83 4.27 0.09 5.34
C GLY A 83 4.92 1.37 4.88
N LYS A 84 5.81 1.23 3.91
CA LYS A 84 6.50 2.34 3.24
C LYS A 84 5.83 2.62 1.90
N ILE A 85 5.62 3.89 1.59
CA ILE A 85 5.17 4.32 0.28
C ILE A 85 6.31 4.13 -0.73
N VAL A 86 6.14 3.20 -1.67
CA VAL A 86 7.15 2.88 -2.69
C VAL A 86 6.86 3.53 -4.04
N ARG A 87 5.62 3.99 -4.25
CA ARG A 87 5.24 4.74 -5.44
C ARG A 87 4.06 5.65 -5.14
N GLN A 88 4.14 6.90 -5.57
CA GLN A 88 3.01 7.83 -5.56
C GLN A 88 2.52 8.05 -7.00
N THR A 89 1.22 8.23 -7.15
CA THR A 89 0.57 8.61 -8.41
C THR A 89 -0.44 9.72 -8.12
N LYS A 90 -0.96 10.38 -9.16
CA LYS A 90 -1.99 11.41 -8.99
C LYS A 90 -3.26 10.90 -8.28
N ASN A 91 -3.58 9.62 -8.43
CA ASN A 91 -4.84 9.03 -7.99
C ASN A 91 -4.67 8.07 -6.81
N GLY A 92 -3.49 7.97 -6.21
CA GLY A 92 -3.23 6.94 -5.22
C GLY A 92 -1.76 6.63 -5.01
N PHE A 93 -1.48 5.59 -4.24
CA PHE A 93 -0.13 5.18 -3.88
C PHE A 93 0.00 3.66 -3.79
N ALA A 94 1.20 3.17 -4.04
CA ALA A 94 1.60 1.81 -3.73
C ALA A 94 2.32 1.79 -2.40
N LEU A 95 1.88 0.91 -1.51
CA LEU A 95 2.46 0.69 -0.20
C LEU A 95 3.08 -0.69 -0.15
N LYS A 96 4.34 -0.77 0.27
CA LYS A 96 4.99 -2.03 0.61
C LYS A 96 4.89 -2.24 2.11
N PHE A 97 4.39 -3.39 2.54
CA PHE A 97 4.31 -3.72 3.95
C PHE A 97 5.71 -3.82 4.56
N GLY A 98 5.87 -3.24 5.75
CA GLY A 98 7.06 -3.43 6.57
C GLY A 98 7.05 -4.80 7.25
N SER A 99 8.11 -5.09 8.00
CA SER A 99 8.23 -6.32 8.81
C SER A 99 7.19 -6.43 9.95
N ARG A 100 6.36 -5.41 10.16
CA ARG A 100 5.32 -5.35 11.18
C ARG A 100 3.94 -5.22 10.51
N CYS A 101 3.44 -6.33 9.96
CA CYS A 101 2.03 -6.49 9.62
C CYS A 101 1.34 -7.25 10.75
N VAL A 102 0.28 -6.69 11.33
CA VAL A 102 -0.48 -7.33 12.40
C VAL A 102 -1.90 -7.51 11.90
N ARG A 103 -2.22 -8.72 11.45
CA ARG A 103 -3.62 -9.12 11.23
C ARG A 103 -4.30 -9.11 12.59
N LEU A 104 -5.17 -8.14 12.84
CA LEU A 104 -6.06 -8.20 13.98
C LEU A 104 -7.17 -9.17 13.59
N ALA A 105 -7.39 -10.17 14.43
CA ALA A 105 -8.29 -11.27 14.14
C ALA A 105 -9.71 -10.79 13.76
N SER A 106 -10.35 -11.60 12.93
CA SER A 106 -11.73 -11.49 12.44
C SER A 106 -12.69 -11.06 13.56
N VAL A 107 -13.42 -9.97 13.32
CA VAL A 107 -14.51 -9.56 14.21
C VAL A 107 -15.69 -10.47 13.89
N HIS A 108 -15.79 -11.60 14.60
CA HIS A 108 -17.06 -12.32 14.67
C HIS A 108 -18.02 -11.44 15.46
N SER A 109 -18.86 -10.68 14.76
CA SER A 109 -20.05 -10.09 15.35
C SER A 109 -20.95 -11.25 15.81
N LEU A 110 -21.16 -11.36 17.12
CA LEU A 110 -22.18 -12.24 17.72
C LEU A 110 -23.59 -11.85 17.27
#